data_AF-A0A3M9YB38-F1
#
_entry.id   AF-A0A3M9YB38-F1
#
_cell.length_a   1.000
_cell.length_b   1.000
_cell.length_c   1.000
_cell.angle_alpha   90.00
_cell.angle_beta   90.00
_cell.angle_gamma   90.00
#
_symmetry.space_group_name_H-M   'P 1'
#
loop_
_entity.id
_entity.type
_entity.pdbx_description
1 polymer ?
#
loop_
_entity_poly.entity_id
_entity_poly.type
_entity_poly.pdbx_seq_one_letter_code
_entity_poly.pdbx_strand_id
1 'polypeptide(L)'
;MMLQTRLFAASQAASALRRSIALQPTFARQFASVRAPPKSSDPKSIDSSNTVISEYAAPDSTSSPVVKDSVIMRTYKPRTPGVRHLKRPINDHLWKGRPFLALTFPKKGHGKGGRNSTGKVTVRHRGGGAKRRIRTVDFDRNKGGPHLVDRIEYDPGRSAHIALITNQANGRKSYIVAAEGMRAGDIVQSYRSGIPKALLDSMGGVVDPGILAAKTAWRGNCLPMHMVPVGTVVYNVGSRARGPAVFCRSAGTHAIVVSKEEETKDDGTKVMTGKYVTVRLQSGEVRRVSKDACATIGVASNPHHQYRQLGKAGRSRWLNIRPTVRGLAMNSVDHPHGGGRGKSKGNRHPTSPWGTPSKGGYKTRRKHNFNKWVVEPRVRNMGKRREKASKA
;
A
#
# COMPACT_ATOMS: atom_id res chain seq x y z
N MET A 1 -11.93 -15.70 75.47
CA MET A 1 -13.35 -15.31 75.47
C MET A 1 -13.86 -15.46 74.03
N MET A 2 -14.25 -16.64 73.56
CA MET A 2 -15.51 -17.36 73.84
C MET A 2 -16.76 -16.49 73.75
N LEU A 3 -17.61 -16.76 72.75
CA LEU A 3 -19.09 -16.88 72.75
C LEU A 3 -19.60 -16.76 71.29
N GLN A 4 -19.83 -17.89 70.59
CA GLN A 4 -21.14 -18.56 70.37
C GLN A 4 -22.20 -17.69 69.68
N THR A 5 -22.49 -17.91 68.39
CA THR A 5 -23.55 -18.77 67.80
C THR A 5 -24.98 -18.50 68.26
N ARG A 6 -25.85 -18.07 67.32
CA ARG A 6 -27.27 -18.42 67.32
C ARG A 6 -27.74 -18.76 65.90
N LEU A 7 -28.06 -20.05 65.74
CA LEU A 7 -28.96 -20.59 64.74
C LEU A 7 -30.38 -20.07 64.99
N PHE A 8 -31.10 -19.73 63.93
CA PHE A 8 -32.55 -19.89 63.87
C PHE A 8 -32.90 -20.44 62.49
N ALA A 9 -33.43 -21.66 62.51
CA ALA A 9 -34.15 -22.25 61.39
C ALA A 9 -35.63 -21.87 61.52
N ALA A 10 -36.25 -21.48 60.40
CA ALA A 10 -37.69 -21.55 60.24
C ALA A 10 -38.00 -21.85 58.77
N SER A 11 -38.66 -22.99 58.58
CA SER A 11 -39.29 -23.46 57.36
C SER A 11 -40.41 -22.52 56.89
N GLN A 12 -40.62 -22.40 55.58
CA GLN A 12 -41.85 -22.87 54.91
C GLN A 12 -41.83 -22.50 53.42
N ALA A 13 -42.50 -23.36 52.67
CA ALA A 13 -42.58 -23.38 51.22
C ALA A 13 -43.26 -22.14 50.63
N ALA A 14 -42.77 -21.69 49.47
CA ALA A 14 -43.55 -20.92 48.52
C ALA A 14 -43.13 -21.27 47.09
N SER A 15 -44.02 -21.95 46.39
CA SER A 15 -44.02 -22.17 44.94
C SER A 15 -43.96 -20.82 44.22
N ALA A 16 -42.93 -20.63 43.38
CA ALA A 16 -42.84 -19.49 42.48
C ALA A 16 -42.38 -19.95 41.08
N LEU A 17 -43.38 -20.09 40.21
CA LEU A 17 -43.36 -19.90 38.76
C LEU A 17 -41.98 -19.69 38.11
N ARG A 18 -41.47 -20.72 37.45
CA ARG A 18 -40.39 -20.60 36.45
C ARG A 18 -40.90 -19.77 35.27
N ARG A 19 -40.66 -18.47 35.28
CA ARG A 19 -40.68 -17.64 34.05
C ARG A 19 -39.35 -17.83 33.34
N SER A 20 -39.36 -18.58 32.25
CA SER A 20 -38.29 -18.59 31.26
C SER A 20 -38.13 -17.18 30.68
N ILE A 21 -37.10 -16.46 31.11
CA ILE A 21 -36.69 -15.21 30.47
C ILE A 21 -36.07 -15.59 29.13
N ALA A 22 -36.83 -15.43 28.05
CA ALA A 22 -36.30 -15.46 26.71
C ALA A 22 -35.29 -14.30 26.58
N LEU A 23 -34.01 -14.63 26.41
CA LEU A 23 -32.96 -13.67 26.09
C LEU A 23 -33.31 -13.04 24.73
N GLN A 24 -33.87 -11.83 24.75
CA GLN A 24 -34.02 -11.06 23.52
C GLN A 24 -32.65 -10.83 22.89
N PRO A 25 -32.52 -10.91 21.55
CA PRO A 25 -31.27 -10.64 20.88
C PRO A 25 -30.87 -9.19 21.18
N THR A 26 -29.75 -9.01 21.89
CA THR A 26 -29.18 -7.69 22.10
C THR A 26 -28.89 -7.08 20.73
N PHE A 27 -29.67 -6.08 20.32
CA PHE A 27 -29.37 -5.25 19.17
C PHE A 27 -27.99 -4.63 19.37
N ALA A 28 -26.95 -5.23 18.79
CA ALA A 28 -25.63 -4.65 18.75
C ALA A 28 -25.72 -3.35 17.95
N ARG A 29 -25.80 -2.21 18.64
CA ARG A 29 -25.77 -0.88 18.01
C ARG A 29 -24.50 -0.79 17.15
N GLN A 30 -24.67 -0.81 15.83
CA GLN A 30 -23.54 -0.62 14.92
C GLN A 30 -23.06 0.84 15.02
N PHE A 31 -21.85 1.03 15.54
CA PHE A 31 -21.26 2.36 15.81
C PHE A 31 -20.63 3.04 14.58
N ALA A 32 -20.70 2.41 13.40
CA ALA A 32 -20.09 2.89 12.17
C ALA A 32 -21.15 3.02 11.08
N SER A 33 -21.17 4.17 10.40
CA SER A 33 -21.94 4.33 9.17
C SER A 33 -21.00 4.22 7.98
N VAL A 34 -21.38 3.39 7.01
CA VAL A 34 -20.75 3.36 5.69
C VAL A 34 -21.42 4.46 4.87
N ARG A 35 -20.68 5.51 4.49
CA ARG A 35 -21.23 6.58 3.65
C ARG A 35 -21.01 6.20 2.20
N ALA A 36 -22.09 5.81 1.52
CA ALA A 36 -22.15 5.74 0.06
C ALA A 36 -22.02 7.16 -0.54
N PRO A 37 -21.54 7.31 -1.78
CA PRO A 37 -21.53 8.60 -2.46
C PRO A 37 -22.97 9.15 -2.58
N PRO A 38 -23.15 10.48 -2.70
CA PRO A 38 -24.45 11.01 -3.09
C PRO A 38 -24.82 10.44 -4.47
N LYS A 39 -26.05 9.93 -4.61
CA LYS A 39 -26.59 9.56 -5.92
C LYS A 39 -26.65 10.83 -6.76
N SER A 40 -25.94 10.88 -7.89
CA SER A 40 -26.22 11.90 -8.90
C SER A 40 -27.61 11.63 -9.43
N SER A 41 -28.51 12.60 -9.27
CA SER A 41 -29.78 12.61 -9.99
C SER A 41 -29.47 13.14 -11.39
N ASP A 42 -29.27 12.25 -12.35
CA ASP A 42 -29.21 12.65 -13.76
C ASP A 42 -30.65 13.02 -14.20
N PRO A 43 -30.84 14.14 -14.92
CA PRO A 43 -32.14 14.49 -15.48
C PRO A 43 -32.50 13.59 -16.67
N LYS A 44 -33.81 13.37 -16.81
CA LYS A 44 -34.46 12.50 -17.80
C LYS A 44 -34.24 12.97 -19.25
N SER A 45 -34.13 11.95 -20.13
CA SER A 45 -34.64 11.82 -21.52
C SER A 45 -34.43 12.93 -22.55
N ILE A 46 -33.70 12.61 -23.62
CA ILE A 46 -33.93 13.13 -24.98
C ILE A 46 -33.81 11.95 -25.98
N ASP A 47 -34.65 12.01 -27.00
CA ASP A 47 -35.19 10.96 -27.88
C ASP A 47 -34.24 10.13 -28.75
N SER A 48 -34.80 8.99 -29.14
CA SER A 48 -34.42 8.05 -30.19
C SER A 48 -34.43 8.66 -31.60
N SER A 49 -33.35 8.47 -32.36
CA SER A 49 -33.41 8.34 -33.82
C SER A 49 -32.26 7.48 -34.38
N ASN A 50 -32.67 6.39 -35.02
CA ASN A 50 -32.02 5.54 -36.02
C ASN A 50 -30.50 5.67 -36.24
N THR A 51 -29.78 4.60 -35.93
CA THR A 51 -28.58 4.20 -36.68
C THR A 51 -28.56 2.67 -36.80
N VAL A 52 -28.59 2.20 -38.03
CA VAL A 52 -28.45 0.79 -38.42
C VAL A 52 -27.04 0.33 -38.03
N ILE A 53 -26.93 -0.73 -37.21
CA ILE A 53 -25.64 -1.30 -36.79
C ILE A 53 -25.48 -2.69 -37.42
N SER A 54 -24.35 -2.83 -38.12
CA SER A 54 -23.81 -4.01 -38.79
C SER A 54 -23.66 -5.24 -37.86
N GLU A 55 -23.97 -6.42 -38.40
CA GLU A 55 -23.96 -7.76 -37.76
C GLU A 55 -22.58 -8.35 -37.40
N TYR A 56 -21.56 -7.54 -37.13
CA TYR A 56 -20.27 -8.03 -36.61
C TYR A 56 -19.99 -7.48 -35.20
N ALA A 57 -20.78 -7.94 -34.22
CA ALA A 57 -20.52 -7.70 -32.81
C ALA A 57 -19.79 -8.90 -32.18
N ALA A 58 -18.66 -8.64 -31.52
CA ALA A 58 -17.95 -9.61 -30.69
C ALA A 58 -18.88 -10.17 -29.60
N PRO A 59 -18.72 -11.44 -29.17
CA PRO A 59 -19.63 -12.05 -28.22
C PRO A 59 -19.66 -11.25 -26.91
N ASP A 60 -20.88 -10.95 -26.47
CA ASP A 60 -21.21 -10.24 -25.25
C ASP A 60 -20.36 -10.75 -24.08
N SER A 61 -19.42 -9.91 -23.65
CA SER A 61 -18.85 -10.06 -22.33
C SER A 61 -19.99 -9.90 -21.34
N THR A 62 -20.42 -11.02 -20.77
CA THR A 62 -21.34 -11.08 -19.63
C THR A 62 -21.02 -9.93 -18.70
N SER A 63 -22.00 -9.06 -18.50
CA SER A 63 -21.91 -7.80 -17.77
C SER A 63 -21.36 -8.01 -16.37
N SER A 64 -20.03 -8.01 -16.27
CA SER A 64 -19.35 -7.84 -14.99
C SER A 64 -19.82 -6.48 -14.49
N PRO A 65 -20.45 -6.38 -13.30
CA PRO A 65 -20.91 -5.09 -12.82
C PRO A 65 -19.67 -4.21 -12.72
N VAL A 66 -19.58 -3.21 -13.59
CA VAL A 66 -18.57 -2.16 -13.49
C VAL A 66 -18.89 -1.46 -12.18
N VAL A 67 -18.25 -1.91 -11.10
CA VAL A 67 -18.34 -1.27 -9.81
C VAL A 67 -17.77 0.12 -10.04
N LYS A 68 -18.66 1.12 -10.19
CA LYS A 68 -18.31 2.53 -10.03
C LYS A 68 -17.83 2.67 -8.58
N ASP A 69 -16.57 2.36 -8.36
CA ASP A 69 -15.93 2.30 -7.04
C ASP A 69 -15.72 3.73 -6.54
N SER A 70 -16.82 4.35 -6.12
CA SER A 70 -16.75 5.51 -5.26
C SER A 70 -15.88 5.17 -4.04
N VAL A 71 -14.96 6.05 -3.66
CA VAL A 71 -14.02 5.77 -2.58
C VAL A 71 -14.78 5.66 -1.24
N ILE A 72 -15.14 4.45 -0.83
CA ILE A 72 -15.90 4.22 0.39
C ILE A 72 -14.96 4.28 1.60
N MET A 73 -15.15 5.30 2.44
CA MET A 73 -14.37 5.53 3.66
C MET A 73 -15.27 5.36 4.89
N ARG A 74 -14.77 4.66 5.92
CA ARG A 74 -15.44 4.53 7.22
C ARG A 74 -15.33 5.83 8.01
N THR A 75 -16.49 6.41 8.30
CA THR A 75 -16.69 7.52 9.26
C THR A 75 -17.44 7.04 10.49
N TYR A 76 -17.42 7.84 11.55
CA TYR A 76 -18.02 7.49 12.84
C TYR A 76 -18.92 8.62 13.31
N LYS A 77 -19.96 8.30 14.10
CA LYS A 77 -20.78 9.32 14.74
C LYS A 77 -19.88 10.26 15.55
N PRO A 78 -19.94 11.59 15.36
CA PRO A 78 -19.02 12.54 15.97
C PRO A 78 -19.36 12.83 17.44
N ARG A 79 -19.38 11.78 18.28
CA ARG A 79 -19.67 11.88 19.73
C ARG A 79 -18.59 12.62 20.51
N THR A 80 -17.36 12.64 19.98
CA THR A 80 -16.23 13.39 20.57
C THR A 80 -15.53 14.20 19.49
N PRO A 81 -14.91 15.34 19.84
CA PRO A 81 -14.20 16.19 18.87
C PRO A 81 -13.07 15.43 18.16
N GLY A 82 -12.38 14.54 18.87
CA GLY A 82 -11.30 13.73 18.29
C GLY A 82 -11.74 12.65 17.28
N VAL A 83 -13.03 12.29 17.27
CA VAL A 83 -13.60 11.31 16.32
C VAL A 83 -14.25 11.99 15.11
N ARG A 84 -14.65 13.26 15.22
CA ARG A 84 -15.31 14.01 14.15
C ARG A 84 -14.59 13.94 12.79
N HIS A 85 -13.26 14.04 12.80
CA HIS A 85 -12.43 14.04 11.58
C HIS A 85 -11.73 12.70 11.32
N LEU A 86 -12.15 11.63 12.00
CA LEU A 86 -11.57 10.32 11.80
C LEU A 86 -12.12 9.65 10.54
N LYS A 87 -11.25 9.35 9.59
CA LYS A 87 -11.58 8.58 8.37
C LYS A 87 -10.64 7.40 8.18
N ARG A 88 -11.18 6.23 7.86
CA ARG A 88 -10.40 5.02 7.57
C ARG A 88 -10.86 4.38 6.25
N PRO A 89 -9.96 3.83 5.42
CA PRO A 89 -10.37 3.01 4.30
C PRO A 89 -11.01 1.71 4.81
N ILE A 90 -12.10 1.28 4.17
CA ILE A 90 -12.76 0.00 4.48
C ILE A 90 -11.94 -1.12 3.85
N ASN A 91 -11.53 -2.10 4.66
CA ASN A 91 -10.75 -3.26 4.22
C ASN A 91 -11.23 -4.48 5.01
N ASP A 92 -12.47 -4.90 4.77
CA ASP A 92 -13.12 -5.95 5.58
C ASP A 92 -12.66 -7.37 5.22
N HIS A 93 -12.04 -7.53 4.04
CA HIS A 93 -11.39 -8.78 3.60
C HIS A 93 -10.07 -9.07 4.33
N LEU A 94 -9.57 -8.15 5.17
CA LEU A 94 -8.33 -8.37 5.91
C LEU A 94 -8.51 -9.40 7.01
N TRP A 95 -7.51 -10.26 7.14
CA TRP A 95 -7.38 -11.21 8.24
C TRP A 95 -7.43 -10.51 9.60
N LYS A 96 -8.30 -11.00 10.49
CA LYS A 96 -8.54 -10.43 11.83
C LYS A 96 -7.59 -11.00 12.90
N GLY A 97 -6.92 -12.11 12.61
CA GLY A 97 -6.06 -12.82 13.56
C GLY A 97 -4.62 -12.29 13.64
N ARG A 98 -3.75 -13.09 14.27
CA ARG A 98 -2.31 -12.79 14.40
C ARG A 98 -1.55 -13.15 13.10
N PRO A 99 -0.39 -12.51 12.84
CA PRO A 99 0.48 -12.91 11.74
C PRO A 99 1.13 -14.26 12.01
N PHE A 100 1.65 -14.90 10.96
CA PHE A 100 2.43 -16.12 11.06
C PHE A 100 3.75 -15.87 11.81
N LEU A 101 3.83 -16.35 13.05
CA LEU A 101 4.84 -15.92 14.02
C LEU A 101 6.28 -16.20 13.57
N ALA A 102 6.52 -17.33 12.90
CA ALA A 102 7.85 -17.72 12.42
C ALA A 102 8.45 -16.72 11.40
N LEU A 103 7.62 -16.00 10.64
CA LEU A 103 8.06 -14.97 9.70
C LEU A 103 8.08 -13.56 10.34
N THR A 104 8.16 -13.48 11.67
CA THR A 104 8.16 -12.20 12.38
C THR A 104 9.20 -12.13 13.50
N PHE A 105 9.78 -10.95 13.68
CA PHE A 105 10.69 -10.66 14.79
C PHE A 105 10.37 -9.31 15.44
N PRO A 106 10.71 -9.07 16.72
CA PRO A 106 10.31 -7.85 17.41
C PRO A 106 11.02 -6.59 16.86
N LYS A 107 10.28 -5.48 16.68
CA LYS A 107 10.87 -4.15 16.45
C LYS A 107 11.21 -3.50 17.78
N LYS A 108 12.41 -3.77 18.30
CA LYS A 108 12.92 -3.25 19.58
C LYS A 108 14.12 -2.32 19.39
N GLY A 109 14.62 -1.76 20.50
CA GLY A 109 15.83 -0.94 20.57
C GLY A 109 15.62 0.58 20.50
N HIS A 110 16.65 1.32 20.92
CA HIS A 110 16.66 2.80 20.96
C HIS A 110 16.54 3.43 19.57
N GLY A 111 16.89 2.70 18.50
CA GLY A 111 16.66 3.12 17.11
C GLY A 111 15.17 3.38 16.79
N LYS A 112 14.22 2.74 17.49
CA LYS A 112 12.79 3.07 17.37
C LYS A 112 12.49 4.51 17.83
N GLY A 113 13.30 5.05 18.74
CA GLY A 113 13.25 6.44 19.21
C GLY A 113 13.99 7.44 18.33
N GLY A 114 14.58 7.01 17.20
CA GLY A 114 15.35 7.88 16.32
C GLY A 114 16.78 8.17 16.77
N ARG A 115 17.35 7.30 17.61
CA ARG A 115 18.75 7.36 18.05
C ARG A 115 19.66 6.49 17.18
N ASN A 116 20.92 6.89 17.00
CA ASN A 116 21.96 6.06 16.40
C ASN A 116 22.71 5.23 17.46
N SER A 117 23.77 4.50 17.07
CA SER A 117 24.60 3.69 17.97
C SER A 117 25.23 4.49 19.11
N THR A 118 25.54 5.77 18.90
CA THR A 118 26.04 6.69 19.95
C THR A 118 24.98 7.06 20.99
N GLY A 119 23.71 6.68 20.80
CA GLY A 119 22.61 7.06 21.69
C GLY A 119 22.07 8.48 21.47
N LYS A 120 22.69 9.29 20.59
CA LYS A 120 22.24 10.64 20.23
C LYS A 120 21.04 10.58 19.28
N VAL A 121 20.14 11.56 19.36
CA VAL A 121 18.97 11.66 18.47
C VAL A 121 19.43 12.17 17.10
N THR A 122 19.40 11.30 16.09
CA THR A 122 19.73 11.66 14.70
C THR A 122 18.47 11.85 13.85
N VAL A 123 17.37 11.19 14.20
CA VAL A 123 16.07 11.35 13.54
C VAL A 123 15.06 11.92 14.53
N ARG A 124 14.76 13.21 14.37
CA ARG A 124 13.77 13.91 15.20
C ARG A 124 12.36 13.32 15.02
N HIS A 125 11.50 13.62 15.99
CA HIS A 125 10.05 13.31 15.96
C HIS A 125 9.70 11.80 16.01
N ARG A 126 10.60 10.93 16.49
CA ARG A 126 10.35 9.48 16.64
C ARG A 126 10.34 9.06 18.11
N GLY A 127 9.51 8.08 18.45
CA GLY A 127 9.44 7.48 19.79
C GLY A 127 8.03 7.34 20.35
N GLY A 128 7.87 6.46 21.35
CA GLY A 128 6.62 6.30 22.12
C GLY A 128 5.43 5.65 21.40
N GLY A 129 5.61 5.08 20.20
CA GLY A 129 4.53 4.36 19.51
C GLY A 129 4.29 2.95 20.02
N ALA A 130 3.20 2.32 19.58
CA ALA A 130 2.83 0.95 19.94
C ALA A 130 3.96 -0.07 19.64
N LYS A 131 4.00 -1.16 20.43
CA LYS A 131 4.90 -2.30 20.19
C LYS A 131 4.57 -2.94 18.84
N ARG A 132 5.59 -3.30 18.07
CA ARG A 132 5.43 -3.87 16.72
C ARG A 132 6.37 -5.06 16.53
N ARG A 133 5.99 -5.91 15.58
CA ARG A 133 6.84 -6.96 15.02
C ARG A 133 7.13 -6.62 13.56
N ILE A 134 8.35 -6.81 13.10
CA ILE A 134 8.67 -6.75 11.68
C ILE A 134 8.21 -8.06 11.06
N ARG A 135 7.56 -7.99 9.90
CA ARG A 135 7.30 -9.15 9.05
C ARG A 135 8.39 -9.25 8.00
N THR A 136 9.01 -10.43 7.90
CA THR A 136 9.99 -10.76 6.87
C THR A 136 9.25 -10.99 5.57
N VAL A 137 9.19 -9.94 4.74
CA VAL A 137 8.55 -9.97 3.42
C VAL A 137 9.60 -10.31 2.38
N ASP A 138 9.26 -11.24 1.50
CA ASP A 138 10.06 -11.62 0.35
C ASP A 138 9.89 -10.57 -0.76
N PHE A 139 10.94 -9.79 -0.98
CA PHE A 139 11.05 -8.82 -2.06
C PHE A 139 11.84 -9.35 -3.26
N ASP A 140 12.42 -10.56 -3.15
CA ASP A 140 13.22 -11.16 -4.20
C ASP A 140 12.40 -12.10 -5.08
N ARG A 141 11.45 -12.86 -4.50
CA ARG A 141 10.56 -13.78 -5.25
C ARG A 141 11.36 -14.80 -6.09
N ASN A 142 12.51 -15.26 -5.62
CA ASN A 142 13.35 -16.22 -6.36
C ASN A 142 12.74 -17.64 -6.42
N LYS A 143 11.81 -17.98 -5.53
CA LYS A 143 11.16 -19.30 -5.54
C LYS A 143 10.07 -19.32 -6.60
N GLY A 144 10.26 -20.15 -7.62
CA GLY A 144 9.29 -20.39 -8.67
C GLY A 144 8.12 -21.29 -8.22
N GLY A 145 7.27 -21.63 -9.19
CA GLY A 145 6.09 -22.47 -8.99
C GLY A 145 4.86 -21.72 -8.45
N PRO A 146 3.69 -22.38 -8.48
CA PRO A 146 2.44 -21.81 -8.00
C PRO A 146 2.44 -21.66 -6.48
N HIS A 147 2.01 -20.50 -6.02
CA HIS A 147 1.80 -20.20 -4.61
C HIS A 147 0.35 -19.79 -4.38
N LEU A 148 -0.32 -20.47 -3.45
CA LEU A 148 -1.68 -20.14 -3.03
C LEU A 148 -1.63 -18.95 -2.06
N VAL A 149 -2.48 -17.96 -2.28
CA VAL A 149 -2.69 -16.85 -1.34
C VAL A 149 -3.61 -17.35 -0.22
N ASP A 150 -3.05 -17.65 0.95
CA ASP A 150 -3.83 -18.10 2.11
C ASP A 150 -4.76 -16.98 2.61
N ARG A 151 -4.21 -15.78 2.78
CA ARG A 151 -4.89 -14.63 3.38
C ARG A 151 -4.12 -13.32 3.19
N ILE A 152 -4.85 -12.22 3.30
CA ILE A 152 -4.29 -10.87 3.27
C ILE A 152 -4.31 -10.28 4.68
N GLU A 153 -3.17 -9.79 5.13
CA GLU A 153 -2.97 -9.28 6.47
C GLU A 153 -2.60 -7.79 6.48
N TYR A 154 -2.99 -7.13 7.55
CA TYR A 154 -2.50 -5.79 7.89
C TYR A 154 -1.05 -5.85 8.41
N ASP A 155 -0.18 -4.98 7.89
CA ASP A 155 1.14 -4.74 8.49
C ASP A 155 1.28 -3.32 9.09
N PRO A 156 1.56 -3.19 10.40
CA PRO A 156 1.85 -1.90 11.03
C PRO A 156 3.20 -1.27 10.62
N GLY A 157 4.10 -2.02 9.97
CA GLY A 157 5.41 -1.56 9.51
C GLY A 157 5.41 -0.86 8.15
N ARG A 158 4.31 -0.94 7.39
CA ARG A 158 4.19 -0.40 6.03
C ARG A 158 2.78 0.14 5.75
N SER A 159 2.58 0.74 4.58
CA SER A 159 1.30 1.29 4.17
C SER A 159 0.43 0.28 3.39
N ALA A 160 1.06 -0.52 2.53
CA ALA A 160 0.40 -1.55 1.73
C ALA A 160 0.06 -2.78 2.60
N HIS A 161 -0.87 -3.61 2.14
CA HIS A 161 -1.16 -4.89 2.79
C HIS A 161 -0.14 -5.95 2.37
N ILE A 162 -0.09 -7.06 3.10
CA ILE A 162 0.73 -8.23 2.75
C ILE A 162 -0.13 -9.45 2.55
N ALA A 163 0.27 -10.30 1.62
CA ALA A 163 -0.33 -11.61 1.42
C ALA A 163 0.59 -12.66 2.05
N LEU A 164 0.01 -13.55 2.85
CA LEU A 164 0.65 -14.80 3.25
C LEU A 164 0.41 -15.80 2.12
N ILE A 165 1.48 -16.30 1.53
CA ILE A 165 1.41 -17.26 0.43
C ILE A 165 2.01 -18.60 0.86
N THR A 166 1.42 -19.70 0.40
CA THR A 166 1.92 -21.07 0.58
C THR A 166 2.36 -21.60 -0.76
N ASN A 167 3.61 -22.04 -0.87
CA ASN A 167 4.08 -22.74 -2.07
C ASN A 167 3.43 -24.13 -2.13
N GLN A 168 2.80 -24.46 -3.26
CA GLN A 168 2.06 -25.72 -3.40
C GLN A 168 2.97 -26.96 -3.46
N ALA A 169 4.22 -26.82 -3.92
CA ALA A 169 5.13 -27.95 -4.06
C ALA A 169 5.78 -28.38 -2.74
N ASN A 170 6.03 -27.44 -1.82
CA ASN A 170 6.78 -27.72 -0.58
C ASN A 170 6.10 -27.24 0.70
N GLY A 171 4.90 -26.65 0.61
CA GLY A 171 4.13 -26.14 1.75
C GLY A 171 4.77 -24.96 2.49
N ARG A 172 5.91 -24.43 2.04
CA ARG A 172 6.59 -23.32 2.73
C ARG A 172 5.79 -22.03 2.57
N LYS A 173 5.63 -21.32 3.68
CA LYS A 173 4.94 -20.03 3.72
C LYS A 173 5.91 -18.86 3.59
N SER A 174 5.49 -17.83 2.88
CA SER A 174 6.23 -16.57 2.72
C SER A 174 5.26 -15.38 2.76
N TYR A 175 5.74 -14.20 3.15
CA TYR A 175 4.98 -12.97 2.97
C TYR A 175 5.41 -12.25 1.70
N ILE A 176 4.46 -11.73 0.94
CA ILE A 176 4.69 -10.81 -0.19
C ILE A 176 3.86 -9.54 -0.01
N VAL A 177 4.19 -8.47 -0.75
CA VAL A 177 3.30 -7.30 -0.81
C VAL A 177 2.09 -7.66 -1.67
N ALA A 178 0.89 -7.48 -1.10
CA ALA A 178 -0.35 -7.79 -1.80
C ALA A 178 -0.60 -6.79 -2.93
N ALA A 179 -1.05 -7.30 -4.08
CA ALA A 179 -1.54 -6.47 -5.18
C ALA A 179 -2.94 -5.92 -4.84
N GLU A 180 -3.31 -4.84 -5.50
CA GLU A 180 -4.70 -4.41 -5.56
C GLU A 180 -5.57 -5.47 -6.23
N GLY A 181 -6.76 -5.72 -5.68
CA GLY A 181 -7.66 -6.78 -6.15
C GLY A 181 -7.32 -8.20 -5.71
N MET A 182 -6.10 -8.48 -5.23
CA MET A 182 -5.71 -9.81 -4.73
C MET A 182 -6.61 -10.24 -3.55
N ARG A 183 -7.00 -11.51 -3.48
CA ARG A 183 -7.80 -12.11 -2.40
C ARG A 183 -7.25 -13.46 -1.96
N ALA A 184 -7.78 -13.98 -0.86
CA ALA A 184 -7.50 -15.34 -0.42
C ALA A 184 -8.06 -16.33 -1.45
N GLY A 185 -7.31 -17.37 -1.78
CA GLY A 185 -7.66 -18.35 -2.83
C GLY A 185 -6.96 -18.09 -4.17
N ASP A 186 -6.48 -16.87 -4.42
CA ASP A 186 -5.74 -16.56 -5.66
C ASP A 186 -4.45 -17.38 -5.74
N ILE A 187 -4.06 -17.79 -6.94
CA ILE A 187 -2.78 -18.45 -7.21
C ILE A 187 -1.85 -17.44 -7.88
N VAL A 188 -0.66 -17.27 -7.30
CA VAL A 188 0.38 -16.39 -7.82
C VAL A 188 1.67 -17.16 -8.07
N GLN A 189 2.40 -16.78 -9.11
CA GLN A 189 3.65 -17.43 -9.48
C GLN A 189 4.77 -16.41 -9.62
N SER A 190 6.01 -16.88 -9.44
CA SER A 190 7.17 -16.12 -9.91
C SER A 190 7.89 -16.85 -11.03
N TYR A 191 8.19 -16.09 -12.08
CA TYR A 191 8.93 -16.50 -13.26
C TYR A 191 10.36 -15.93 -13.26
N ARG A 192 10.83 -15.44 -12.09
CA ARG A 192 12.16 -14.82 -11.96
C ARG A 192 13.29 -15.83 -12.21
N SER A 193 13.12 -17.07 -11.77
CA SER A 193 14.12 -18.14 -11.91
C SER A 193 14.05 -18.88 -13.25
N GLY A 194 13.12 -18.48 -14.12
CA GLY A 194 12.89 -19.10 -15.42
C GLY A 194 11.44 -19.48 -15.66
N ILE A 195 11.14 -19.79 -16.91
CA ILE A 195 9.84 -20.28 -17.38
C ILE A 195 9.78 -21.79 -17.09
N PRO A 196 8.72 -22.31 -16.44
CA PRO A 196 8.61 -23.74 -16.20
C PRO A 196 8.47 -24.51 -17.53
N LYS A 197 9.06 -25.71 -17.60
CA LYS A 197 9.03 -26.56 -18.81
C LYS A 197 7.61 -26.80 -19.33
N ALA A 198 6.67 -27.15 -18.44
CA ALA A 198 5.26 -27.31 -18.81
C ALA A 198 4.65 -26.11 -19.56
N LEU A 199 5.09 -24.89 -19.25
CA LEU A 199 4.62 -23.69 -19.96
C LEU A 199 5.31 -23.55 -21.32
N LEU A 200 6.60 -23.88 -21.43
CA LEU A 200 7.33 -23.94 -22.70
C LEU A 200 6.77 -25.01 -23.65
N ASP A 201 6.45 -26.19 -23.12
CA ASP A 201 5.87 -27.30 -23.89
C ASP A 201 4.50 -26.89 -24.44
N SER A 202 3.68 -26.18 -23.65
CA SER A 202 2.40 -25.61 -24.10
C SER A 202 2.52 -24.53 -25.18
N MET A 203 3.74 -24.07 -25.48
CA MET A 203 4.05 -23.08 -26.52
C MET A 203 4.77 -23.72 -27.72
N GLY A 204 4.98 -25.05 -27.72
CA GLY A 204 5.69 -25.74 -28.80
C GLY A 204 7.21 -25.52 -28.78
N GLY A 205 7.79 -25.16 -27.63
CA GLY A 205 9.24 -25.03 -27.44
C GLY A 205 9.85 -23.68 -27.84
N VAL A 206 9.11 -22.80 -28.53
CA VAL A 206 9.55 -21.44 -28.87
C VAL A 206 8.92 -20.42 -27.91
N VAL A 207 9.71 -19.45 -27.44
CA VAL A 207 9.22 -18.39 -26.54
C VAL A 207 8.60 -17.28 -27.38
N ASP A 208 7.29 -17.34 -27.57
CA ASP A 208 6.51 -16.23 -28.12
C ASP A 208 6.22 -15.18 -27.01
N PRO A 209 6.63 -13.91 -27.19
CA PRO A 209 6.41 -12.86 -26.18
C PRO A 209 4.93 -12.56 -25.89
N GLY A 210 4.05 -12.67 -26.89
CA GLY A 210 2.62 -12.41 -26.80
C GLY A 210 1.89 -13.52 -26.03
N ILE A 211 2.14 -14.79 -26.37
CA ILE A 211 1.55 -15.94 -25.66
C ILE A 211 2.09 -16.00 -24.23
N LEU A 212 3.39 -15.75 -24.04
CA LEU A 212 3.99 -15.68 -22.71
C LEU A 212 3.31 -14.59 -21.87
N ALA A 213 3.15 -13.39 -22.43
CA ALA A 213 2.47 -12.29 -21.74
C ALA A 213 1.03 -12.67 -21.35
N ALA A 214 0.24 -13.24 -22.26
CA ALA A 214 -1.14 -13.62 -21.99
C ALA A 214 -1.28 -14.62 -20.82
N LYS A 215 -0.38 -15.61 -20.75
CA LYS A 215 -0.40 -16.64 -19.70
C LYS A 215 0.24 -16.20 -18.39
N THR A 216 1.21 -15.28 -18.42
CA THR A 216 2.04 -14.96 -17.24
C THR A 216 1.77 -13.59 -16.63
N ALA A 217 1.33 -12.60 -17.40
CA ALA A 217 1.17 -11.21 -16.99
C ALA A 217 -0.13 -10.98 -16.18
N TRP A 218 -0.40 -11.83 -15.20
CA TRP A 218 -1.53 -11.71 -14.29
C TRP A 218 -1.12 -10.99 -12.99
N ARG A 219 -2.07 -10.29 -12.37
CA ARG A 219 -1.84 -9.53 -11.14
C ARG A 219 -1.19 -10.40 -10.05
N GLY A 220 -0.19 -9.85 -9.37
CA GLY A 220 0.53 -10.56 -8.31
C GLY A 220 1.62 -11.52 -8.79
N ASN A 221 1.66 -11.87 -10.08
CA ASN A 221 2.78 -12.63 -10.64
C ASN A 221 4.03 -11.74 -10.70
N CYS A 222 5.18 -12.34 -10.39
CA CYS A 222 6.46 -11.66 -10.42
C CYS A 222 7.31 -12.17 -11.58
N LEU A 223 7.70 -11.27 -12.48
CA LEU A 223 8.45 -11.54 -13.70
C LEU A 223 9.72 -10.70 -13.74
N PRO A 224 10.74 -11.11 -14.51
CA PRO A 224 11.81 -10.20 -14.90
C PRO A 224 11.28 -9.17 -15.92
N MET A 225 11.85 -7.97 -15.91
CA MET A 225 11.36 -6.83 -16.72
C MET A 225 11.29 -7.09 -18.22
N HIS A 226 12.20 -7.93 -18.76
CA HIS A 226 12.17 -8.27 -20.18
C HIS A 226 10.92 -9.06 -20.60
N MET A 227 10.33 -9.85 -19.70
CA MET A 227 9.10 -10.63 -20.00
C MET A 227 7.82 -9.80 -19.88
N VAL A 228 7.84 -8.67 -19.16
CA VAL A 228 6.65 -7.85 -18.92
C VAL A 228 6.30 -7.04 -20.18
N PRO A 229 5.08 -7.08 -20.73
CA PRO A 229 4.76 -6.30 -21.92
C PRO A 229 4.85 -4.77 -21.68
N VAL A 230 5.20 -4.03 -22.72
CA VAL A 230 5.24 -2.56 -22.68
C VAL A 230 3.83 -2.01 -22.39
N GLY A 231 3.74 -0.90 -21.65
CA GLY A 231 2.47 -0.31 -21.20
C GLY A 231 1.90 -0.93 -19.93
N THR A 232 2.41 -2.09 -19.51
CA THR A 232 1.90 -2.79 -18.32
C THR A 232 2.22 -2.03 -17.03
N VAL A 233 1.23 -2.00 -16.14
CA VAL A 233 1.35 -1.46 -14.79
C VAL A 233 1.99 -2.50 -13.87
N VAL A 234 3.07 -2.12 -13.19
CA VAL A 234 3.83 -2.98 -12.29
C VAL A 234 4.14 -2.30 -10.96
N TYR A 235 4.27 -3.07 -9.91
CA TYR A 235 4.72 -2.63 -8.59
C TYR A 235 5.89 -3.51 -8.11
N ASN A 236 6.53 -3.14 -7.00
CA ASN A 236 7.72 -3.85 -6.51
C ASN A 236 8.85 -3.98 -7.56
N VAL A 237 9.23 -2.86 -8.17
CA VAL A 237 10.25 -2.85 -9.22
C VAL A 237 11.66 -2.91 -8.62
N GLY A 238 12.46 -3.87 -9.09
CA GLY A 238 13.89 -4.01 -8.80
C GLY A 238 14.73 -2.95 -9.52
N SER A 239 16.03 -2.90 -9.21
CA SER A 239 16.99 -2.05 -9.92
C SER A 239 18.09 -2.84 -10.63
N ARG A 240 18.58 -3.88 -9.95
CA ARG A 240 19.62 -4.80 -10.41
C ARG A 240 19.00 -6.15 -10.77
N ALA A 241 19.63 -6.91 -11.65
CA ALA A 241 19.21 -8.24 -12.11
C ALA A 241 18.82 -9.19 -10.96
N ARG A 242 19.72 -9.43 -10.01
CA ARG A 242 19.50 -10.33 -8.84
C ARG A 242 19.15 -9.59 -7.55
N GLY A 243 18.81 -8.30 -7.63
CA GLY A 243 18.47 -7.50 -6.45
C GLY A 243 16.98 -7.53 -6.10
N PRO A 244 16.59 -7.21 -4.86
CA PRO A 244 15.19 -7.18 -4.47
C PRO A 244 14.44 -6.01 -5.08
N ALA A 245 13.12 -6.07 -4.99
CA ALA A 245 12.23 -4.95 -5.25
C ALA A 245 12.56 -3.75 -4.34
N VAL A 246 12.77 -2.57 -4.95
CA VAL A 246 13.12 -1.34 -4.25
C VAL A 246 12.12 -0.20 -4.50
N PHE A 247 11.55 -0.12 -5.70
CA PHE A 247 10.63 0.94 -6.11
C PHE A 247 9.16 0.49 -6.03
N CYS A 248 8.27 1.47 -5.91
CA CYS A 248 6.80 1.27 -5.95
C CYS A 248 6.29 0.18 -5.01
N ARG A 249 6.73 0.22 -3.73
CA ARG A 249 6.32 -0.71 -2.67
C ARG A 249 5.25 -0.13 -1.73
N SER A 250 4.96 1.16 -1.87
CA SER A 250 4.03 1.88 -1.00
C SER A 250 2.60 1.62 -1.46
N ALA A 251 1.63 1.90 -0.59
CA ALA A 251 0.23 1.66 -0.88
C ALA A 251 -0.24 2.47 -2.09
N GLY A 252 -0.92 1.82 -3.04
CA GLY A 252 -1.43 2.44 -4.28
C GLY A 252 -0.36 2.85 -5.29
N THR A 253 0.92 2.58 -5.03
CA THR A 253 1.99 2.97 -5.96
C THR A 253 2.23 1.92 -7.02
N HIS A 254 2.55 2.38 -8.22
CA HIS A 254 2.92 1.56 -9.36
C HIS A 254 3.95 2.28 -10.24
N ALA A 255 4.42 1.59 -11.25
CA ALA A 255 5.30 2.05 -12.31
C ALA A 255 4.75 1.49 -13.63
N ILE A 256 5.11 2.13 -14.73
CA ILE A 256 4.68 1.72 -16.08
C ILE A 256 5.93 1.38 -16.89
N VAL A 257 5.92 0.22 -17.55
CA VAL A 257 6.97 -0.15 -18.51
C VAL A 257 6.79 0.72 -19.76
N VAL A 258 7.73 1.62 -20.03
CA VAL A 258 7.60 2.61 -21.11
C VAL A 258 8.15 2.07 -22.42
N SER A 259 9.37 1.55 -22.37
CA SER A 259 10.03 1.00 -23.55
C SER A 259 11.05 -0.06 -23.14
N LYS A 260 11.36 -0.93 -24.09
CA LYS A 260 12.42 -1.91 -23.99
C LYS A 260 13.33 -1.75 -25.19
N GLU A 261 14.61 -2.00 -24.98
CA GLU A 261 15.61 -2.04 -26.04
C GLU A 261 15.47 -3.40 -26.76
N GLU A 262 14.46 -3.52 -27.62
CA GLU A 262 14.13 -4.70 -28.44
C GLU A 262 14.31 -4.38 -29.93
N GLU A 263 14.83 -5.34 -30.70
CA GLU A 263 14.94 -5.30 -32.16
C GLU A 263 13.91 -6.26 -32.76
N THR A 264 13.37 -5.89 -33.92
CA THR A 264 12.41 -6.72 -34.66
C THR A 264 13.21 -7.68 -35.55
N LYS A 265 12.99 -8.99 -35.40
CA LYS A 265 13.49 -10.00 -36.34
C LYS A 265 12.68 -9.99 -37.63
N ASP A 266 13.21 -10.62 -38.68
CA ASP A 266 12.55 -10.74 -39.99
C ASP A 266 11.13 -11.36 -39.89
N ASP A 267 10.92 -12.24 -38.91
CA ASP A 267 9.63 -12.86 -38.59
C ASP A 267 8.63 -11.92 -37.86
N GLY A 268 8.94 -10.62 -37.74
CA GLY A 268 8.15 -9.64 -36.99
C GLY A 268 8.21 -9.78 -35.46
N THR A 269 8.91 -10.79 -34.95
CA THR A 269 9.04 -11.05 -33.51
C THR A 269 10.07 -10.11 -32.87
N LYS A 270 9.69 -9.45 -31.78
CA LYS A 270 10.59 -8.56 -31.02
C LYS A 270 11.47 -9.38 -30.07
N VAL A 271 12.79 -9.23 -30.21
CA VAL A 271 13.77 -9.87 -29.33
C VAL A 271 14.58 -8.80 -28.60
N MET A 272 14.86 -9.04 -27.32
CA MET A 272 15.54 -8.08 -26.49
C MET A 272 17.06 -8.09 -26.72
N THR A 273 17.57 -7.06 -27.40
CA THR A 273 19.01 -6.85 -27.66
C THR A 273 19.69 -6.10 -26.50
N GLY A 274 18.99 -5.14 -25.89
CA GLY A 274 19.57 -4.29 -24.85
C GLY A 274 19.64 -4.91 -23.45
N LYS A 275 20.38 -4.24 -22.57
CA LYS A 275 20.57 -4.67 -21.15
C LYS A 275 19.58 -4.02 -20.20
N TYR A 276 18.84 -3.01 -20.66
CA TYR A 276 17.98 -2.20 -19.82
C TYR A 276 16.54 -2.11 -20.36
N VAL A 277 15.63 -1.86 -19.43
CA VAL A 277 14.22 -1.53 -19.68
C VAL A 277 13.96 -0.16 -19.09
N THR A 278 13.22 0.66 -19.83
CA THR A 278 12.86 2.00 -19.41
C THR A 278 11.50 1.98 -18.71
N VAL A 279 11.47 2.47 -17.48
CA VAL A 279 10.30 2.40 -16.60
C VAL A 279 9.98 3.79 -16.05
N ARG A 280 8.70 4.18 -16.09
CA ARG A 280 8.19 5.40 -15.45
C ARG A 280 7.78 5.07 -14.02
N LEU A 281 8.47 5.65 -13.04
CA LEU A 281 8.17 5.46 -11.62
C LEU A 281 6.98 6.31 -11.17
N GLN A 282 6.44 6.02 -9.97
CA GLN A 282 5.38 6.81 -9.32
C GLN A 282 5.65 8.32 -9.24
N SER A 283 6.93 8.73 -9.20
CA SER A 283 7.31 10.16 -9.17
C SER A 283 7.17 10.86 -10.53
N GLY A 284 6.88 10.13 -11.60
CA GLY A 284 6.96 10.58 -12.98
C GLY A 284 8.40 10.66 -13.52
N GLU A 285 9.38 10.08 -12.83
CA GLU A 285 10.75 9.96 -13.35
C GLU A 285 10.82 8.73 -14.27
N VAL A 286 11.32 8.90 -15.49
CA VAL A 286 11.56 7.80 -16.43
C VAL A 286 13.02 7.40 -16.33
N ARG A 287 13.26 6.12 -16.05
CA ARG A 287 14.62 5.62 -15.79
C ARG A 287 14.85 4.24 -16.39
N ARG A 288 16.12 3.94 -16.64
CA ARG A 288 16.61 2.61 -16.98
C ARG A 288 16.69 1.74 -15.72
N VAL A 289 16.28 0.49 -15.89
CA VAL A 289 16.34 -0.62 -14.94
C VAL A 289 16.91 -1.83 -15.68
N SER A 290 17.63 -2.71 -14.99
CA SER A 290 18.17 -3.93 -15.62
C SER A 290 17.06 -4.81 -16.21
N LYS A 291 17.33 -5.45 -17.36
CA LYS A 291 16.40 -6.38 -18.02
C LYS A 291 15.91 -7.54 -17.14
N ASP A 292 16.76 -8.00 -16.23
CA ASP A 292 16.47 -9.14 -15.35
C ASP A 292 15.95 -8.69 -13.96
N ALA A 293 15.76 -7.39 -13.75
CA ALA A 293 15.20 -6.90 -12.50
C ALA A 293 13.77 -7.42 -12.32
N CYS A 294 13.41 -7.75 -11.08
CA CYS A 294 12.07 -8.23 -10.77
C CYS A 294 11.01 -7.12 -10.87
N ALA A 295 9.81 -7.48 -11.28
CA ALA A 295 8.62 -6.65 -11.26
C ALA A 295 7.40 -7.53 -10.92
N THR A 296 6.45 -7.01 -10.14
CA THR A 296 5.18 -7.69 -9.91
C THR A 296 4.08 -6.99 -10.68
N ILE A 297 3.26 -7.72 -11.43
CA ILE A 297 2.19 -7.14 -12.24
C ILE A 297 1.08 -6.58 -11.34
N GLY A 298 0.61 -5.37 -11.68
CA GLY A 298 -0.50 -4.68 -11.03
C GLY A 298 -0.07 -3.47 -10.21
N VAL A 299 -0.93 -3.07 -9.27
CA VAL A 299 -0.72 -1.94 -8.36
C VAL A 299 -0.55 -2.46 -6.93
N ALA A 300 0.25 -1.79 -6.11
CA ALA A 300 0.36 -2.15 -4.69
C ALA A 300 -0.98 -1.89 -3.95
N SER A 301 -1.40 -2.83 -3.11
CA SER A 301 -2.66 -2.75 -2.36
C SER A 301 -2.85 -1.49 -1.50
N ASN A 302 -4.09 -1.27 -1.06
CA ASN A 302 -4.52 -0.16 -0.19
C ASN A 302 -4.42 1.24 -0.85
N PRO A 303 -4.93 1.46 -2.08
CA PRO A 303 -4.82 2.75 -2.78
C PRO A 303 -5.44 3.91 -1.99
N HIS A 304 -6.50 3.63 -1.22
CA HIS A 304 -7.18 4.64 -0.40
C HIS A 304 -6.43 5.03 0.89
N HIS A 305 -5.21 4.50 1.13
CA HIS A 305 -4.39 4.86 2.28
C HIS A 305 -4.16 6.37 2.41
N GLN A 306 -3.99 7.08 1.28
CA GLN A 306 -3.72 8.52 1.25
C GLN A 306 -4.89 9.37 1.76
N TYR A 307 -6.12 8.87 1.69
CA TYR A 307 -7.33 9.60 2.09
C TYR A 307 -7.66 9.45 3.59
N ARG A 308 -6.88 8.64 4.33
CA ARG A 308 -7.11 8.43 5.77
C ARG A 308 -6.88 9.72 6.57
N GLN A 309 -7.69 9.92 7.60
CA GLN A 309 -7.53 11.04 8.54
C GLN A 309 -7.38 10.51 9.96
N LEU A 310 -6.37 11.00 10.69
CA LEU A 310 -6.05 10.49 12.03
C LEU A 310 -7.04 10.96 13.12
N GLY A 311 -7.71 12.10 12.90
CA GLY A 311 -8.70 12.70 13.80
C GLY A 311 -8.11 13.42 15.02
N LYS A 312 -7.15 12.80 15.71
CA LYS A 312 -6.56 13.35 16.95
C LYS A 312 -5.04 13.14 17.05
N ALA A 313 -4.37 14.01 17.82
CA ALA A 313 -2.91 13.96 18.05
C ALA A 313 -2.45 12.63 18.66
N GLY A 314 -3.22 12.06 19.59
CA GLY A 314 -2.88 10.78 20.24
C GLY A 314 -2.69 9.63 19.25
N ARG A 315 -3.39 9.64 18.11
CA ARG A 315 -3.20 8.60 17.08
C ARG A 315 -1.83 8.71 16.39
N SER A 316 -1.34 9.93 16.17
CA SER A 316 0.04 10.14 15.68
C SER A 316 1.06 9.60 16.67
N ARG A 317 0.82 9.76 17.98
CA ARG A 317 1.70 9.21 19.03
C ARG A 317 1.77 7.68 18.94
N TRP A 318 0.63 7.00 18.81
CA TRP A 318 0.58 5.54 18.61
C TRP A 318 1.36 5.07 17.36
N LEU A 319 1.44 5.93 16.34
CA LEU A 319 2.19 5.67 15.11
C LEU A 319 3.71 5.86 15.26
N ASN A 320 4.22 6.12 16.47
CA ASN A 320 5.63 6.41 16.76
C ASN A 320 6.11 7.76 16.18
N ILE A 321 5.21 8.75 16.19
CA ILE A 321 5.45 10.12 15.74
C ILE A 321 5.28 11.05 16.95
N ARG A 322 6.35 11.76 17.32
CA ARG A 322 6.34 12.79 18.36
C ARG A 322 5.98 14.16 17.76
N PRO A 323 5.59 15.16 18.57
CA PRO A 323 5.32 16.51 18.08
C PRO A 323 6.50 17.12 17.33
N THR A 324 6.20 17.95 16.33
CA THR A 324 7.18 18.76 15.59
C THR A 324 7.07 20.20 16.05
N VAL A 325 8.10 20.71 16.72
CA VAL A 325 8.20 22.12 17.10
C VAL A 325 8.69 22.92 15.89
N ARG A 326 8.02 24.04 15.59
CA ARG A 326 8.38 24.93 14.48
C ARG A 326 9.60 25.77 14.84
N GLY A 327 10.47 26.07 13.88
CA GLY A 327 11.65 26.93 14.11
C GLY A 327 11.30 28.33 14.64
N LEU A 328 10.18 28.91 14.18
CA LEU A 328 9.64 30.20 14.65
C LEU A 328 9.23 30.22 16.13
N ALA A 329 9.09 29.05 16.76
CA ALA A 329 8.73 28.93 18.18
C ALA A 329 9.95 28.65 19.07
N MET A 330 11.16 28.72 18.51
CA MET A 330 12.41 28.44 19.20
C MET A 330 13.20 29.73 19.41
N ASN A 331 14.29 29.66 20.19
CA ASN A 331 15.23 30.76 20.33
C ASN A 331 16.20 30.80 19.14
N SER A 332 16.92 31.92 18.99
CA SER A 332 17.91 32.12 17.91
C SER A 332 19.05 31.08 17.93
N VAL A 333 19.39 30.55 19.11
CA VAL A 333 20.39 29.50 19.29
C VAL A 333 19.96 28.13 18.72
N ASP A 334 18.65 27.83 18.75
CA ASP A 334 18.13 26.50 18.40
C ASP A 334 17.80 26.35 16.90
N HIS A 335 17.40 27.45 16.27
CA HIS A 335 16.97 27.45 14.88
C HIS A 335 17.23 28.80 14.21
N PRO A 336 17.63 28.82 12.92
CA PRO A 336 17.75 30.07 12.14
C PRO A 336 16.48 30.91 11.98
N HIS A 337 15.34 30.45 12.49
CA HIS A 337 14.05 31.15 12.44
C HIS A 337 13.59 31.57 13.84
N GLY A 338 14.37 31.26 14.87
CA GLY A 338 14.03 31.56 16.25
C GLY A 338 14.44 32.99 16.64
N GLY A 339 13.89 33.44 17.76
CA GLY A 339 14.10 34.79 18.29
C GLY A 339 13.17 35.86 17.69
N GLY A 340 13.47 37.13 18.00
CA GLY A 340 12.61 38.28 17.71
C GLY A 340 11.51 38.47 18.76
N ARG A 341 10.98 39.69 18.87
CA ARG A 341 9.81 39.99 19.70
C ARG A 341 8.54 39.63 18.94
N GLY A 342 7.61 38.93 19.60
CA GLY A 342 6.37 38.46 18.97
C GLY A 342 6.59 37.38 17.90
N LYS A 343 5.57 37.13 17.06
CA LYS A 343 5.64 36.14 15.99
C LYS A 343 6.27 36.75 14.74
N SER A 344 7.60 36.68 14.64
CA SER A 344 8.35 37.16 13.47
C SER A 344 9.03 36.02 12.71
N LYS A 345 9.26 36.21 11.41
CA LYS A 345 10.10 35.32 10.57
C LYS A 345 11.55 35.82 10.46
N GLY A 346 11.87 36.95 11.09
CA GLY A 346 13.21 37.53 11.11
C GLY A 346 13.79 37.85 9.72
N ASN A 347 12.93 38.13 8.73
CA ASN A 347 13.29 38.32 7.32
C ASN A 347 14.26 37.26 6.74
N ARG A 348 14.20 36.03 7.26
CA ARG A 348 15.10 34.94 6.87
C ARG A 348 14.40 33.98 5.91
N HIS A 349 15.10 33.55 4.86
CA HIS A 349 14.59 32.52 3.97
C HIS A 349 14.34 31.19 4.71
N PRO A 350 13.33 30.39 4.31
CA PRO A 350 13.02 29.12 4.96
C PRO A 350 14.17 28.10 4.86
N THR A 351 14.76 27.73 5.99
CA THR A 351 15.85 26.75 6.13
C THR A 351 15.50 25.65 7.14
N SER A 352 16.32 24.59 7.17
CA SER A 352 16.32 23.56 8.21
C SER A 352 17.04 24.09 9.47
N PRO A 353 16.99 23.37 10.61
CA PRO A 353 17.77 23.75 11.80
C PRO A 353 19.28 23.82 11.52
N TRP A 354 19.76 23.10 10.49
CA TRP A 354 21.16 23.06 10.08
C TRP A 354 21.42 23.94 8.85
N GLY A 355 20.58 24.95 8.59
CA GLY A 355 20.78 25.95 7.54
C GLY A 355 20.46 25.50 6.11
N THR A 356 20.09 24.22 5.87
CA THR A 356 19.74 23.74 4.53
C THR A 356 18.47 24.41 4.00
N PRO A 357 18.44 24.99 2.79
CA PRO A 357 17.23 25.61 2.25
C PRO A 357 16.05 24.64 2.12
N SER A 358 14.89 25.01 2.68
CA SER A 358 13.68 24.18 2.75
C SER A 358 12.66 24.48 1.64
N LYS A 359 12.86 25.56 0.88
CA LYS A 359 12.01 26.00 -0.25
C LYS A 359 12.88 26.50 -1.42
N GLY A 360 12.26 26.98 -2.49
CA GLY A 360 12.97 27.61 -3.62
C GLY A 360 13.59 26.62 -4.62
N GLY A 361 13.27 25.33 -4.53
CA GLY A 361 13.75 24.34 -5.50
C GLY A 361 15.16 23.80 -5.23
N TYR A 362 15.75 24.09 -4.07
CA TYR A 362 17.06 23.57 -3.67
C TYR A 362 17.12 22.03 -3.75
N LYS A 363 18.11 21.51 -4.48
CA LYS A 363 18.28 20.07 -4.74
C LYS A 363 19.32 19.50 -3.77
N THR A 364 18.91 18.57 -2.91
CA THR A 364 19.78 17.97 -1.88
C THR A 364 20.64 16.81 -2.38
N ARG A 365 20.43 16.34 -3.62
CA ARG A 365 21.28 15.33 -4.25
C ARG A 365 22.63 15.97 -4.56
N ARG A 366 23.73 15.33 -4.14
CA ARG A 366 25.10 15.80 -4.43
C ARG A 366 25.34 15.92 -5.93
N LYS A 367 25.97 17.00 -6.38
CA LYS A 367 26.22 17.29 -7.81
C LYS A 367 27.04 16.19 -8.50
N HIS A 368 28.12 15.72 -7.86
CA HIS A 368 28.98 14.66 -8.39
C HIS A 368 28.31 13.27 -8.43
N ASN A 369 27.28 13.05 -7.60
CA ASN A 369 26.54 11.78 -7.57
C ASN A 369 25.23 11.93 -8.37
N PHE A 370 25.34 12.21 -9.67
CA PHE A 370 24.18 12.29 -10.56
C PHE A 370 23.61 10.91 -10.89
N ASN A 371 22.35 10.86 -11.36
CA ASN A 371 21.69 9.57 -11.64
C ASN A 371 21.97 9.15 -13.08
N LYS A 372 22.97 8.28 -13.28
CA LYS A 372 23.30 7.73 -14.61
C LYS A 372 22.16 6.93 -15.26
N TRP A 373 21.18 6.52 -14.45
CA TRP A 373 20.06 5.69 -14.88
C TRP A 373 18.84 6.49 -15.34
N VAL A 374 18.80 7.81 -15.13
CA VAL A 374 17.64 8.63 -15.52
C VAL A 374 17.68 8.89 -17.02
N VAL A 375 16.55 8.68 -17.68
CA VAL A 375 16.32 9.08 -19.07
C VAL A 375 15.60 10.42 -19.08
N GLU A 376 14.47 10.48 -18.39
CA GLU A 376 13.68 11.71 -18.21
C GLU A 376 13.59 12.06 -16.72
N PRO A 377 14.07 13.24 -16.30
CA PRO A 377 13.98 13.66 -14.92
C PRO A 377 12.53 13.95 -14.53
N ARG A 378 12.18 13.76 -13.25
CA ARG A 378 10.84 14.14 -12.76
C ARG A 378 10.52 15.61 -13.03
N VAL A 379 9.28 15.86 -13.46
CA VAL A 379 8.73 17.20 -13.61
C VAL A 379 8.72 17.93 -12.26
N ARG A 380 9.18 19.19 -12.27
CA ARG A 380 9.22 20.04 -11.07
C ARG A 380 8.09 21.05 -11.14
N ASN A 381 7.34 21.13 -10.06
CA ASN A 381 6.20 22.03 -9.93
C ASN A 381 6.60 23.51 -9.76
N MET A 382 7.89 23.82 -9.53
CA MET A 382 8.44 25.18 -9.36
C MET A 382 7.69 26.07 -8.34
N GLY A 383 7.05 25.49 -7.34
CA GLY A 383 6.28 26.23 -6.34
C GLY A 383 4.88 26.68 -6.78
N LYS A 384 4.46 26.38 -8.01
CA LYS A 384 3.11 26.68 -8.50
C LYS A 384 2.07 25.93 -7.67
N ARG A 385 0.94 26.56 -7.35
CA ARG A 385 -0.15 25.89 -6.62
C ARG A 385 -0.76 24.85 -7.57
N ARG A 386 -0.89 23.60 -7.11
CA ARG A 386 -1.67 22.60 -7.85
C ARG A 386 -3.14 22.87 -7.61
N GLU A 387 -3.91 22.95 -8.68
CA GLU A 387 -5.36 22.94 -8.58
C GLU A 387 -5.79 21.63 -7.92
N LYS A 388 -6.72 21.72 -6.98
CA LYS A 388 -7.46 20.51 -6.61
C LYS A 388 -8.26 20.19 -7.87
N ALA A 389 -7.98 19.07 -8.53
CA ALA A 389 -8.91 18.52 -9.50
C ALA A 389 -10.30 18.62 -8.87
N SER A 390 -11.18 19.43 -9.49
CA SER A 390 -12.57 19.53 -9.07
C SER A 390 -13.08 18.11 -8.97
N LYS A 391 -13.75 17.80 -7.85
CA LYS A 391 -14.49 16.55 -7.77
C LYS A 391 -15.58 16.64 -8.84
N ALA A 392 -15.34 16.04 -10.00
CA ALA A 392 -16.43 15.55 -10.84
C ALA A 392 -17.11 14.40 -10.08
#